data_AF-A0A3L5TUR0-F1
#
_entry.id   AF-A0A3L5TUR0-F1
#
_cell.length_a   1.000
_cell.length_b   1.000
_cell.length_c   1.000
_cell.angle_alpha   90.00
_cell.angle_beta   90.00
_cell.angle_gamma   90.00
#
_symmetry.space_group_name_H-M   'P 1'
#
loop_
_entity.id
_entity.type
_entity.pdbx_description
1 polymer ?
#
loop_
_entity_poly.entity_id
_entity_poly.type
_entity_poly.pdbx_seq_one_letter_code
_entity_poly.pdbx_strand_id
1 'polypeptide(L)' 'LTTLLDVPRTIEFLAYLGYQYLHDSQVSAIQVTRDKKIDLDKKHTSRNVFRCHVLGAKSVGKVCSYREKYSMSD' A
#
# COMPACT_ATOMS: atom_id res chain seq x y z
N LEU A 1 1.36 3.73 -1.86
CA LEU A 1 -0.09 3.48 -2.06
C LEU A 1 -0.34 2.68 -3.33
N THR A 2 0.21 3.13 -4.47
CA THR A 2 0.11 2.46 -5.78
C THR A 2 0.51 0.99 -5.74
N THR A 3 1.63 0.66 -5.07
CA THR A 3 2.13 -0.71 -4.87
C THR A 3 1.12 -1.69 -4.25
N LEU A 4 0.19 -1.20 -3.42
CA LEU A 4 -0.81 -2.02 -2.74
C LEU A 4 -2.13 -2.11 -3.52
N LEU A 5 -2.47 -1.07 -4.28
CA LEU A 5 -3.75 -0.96 -4.99
C LEU A 5 -3.66 -1.44 -6.44
N ASP A 6 -2.52 -1.23 -7.09
CA ASP A 6 -2.29 -1.48 -8.51
C ASP A 6 -0.80 -1.84 -8.73
N VAL A 7 -0.51 -3.14 -8.63
CA VAL A 7 0.85 -3.67 -8.80
C VAL A 7 1.35 -3.49 -10.24
N PRO A 8 0.58 -3.82 -11.31
CA PRO A 8 1.04 -3.61 -12.69
C PRO A 8 1.47 -2.18 -13.00
N ARG A 9 0.67 -1.17 -12.61
CA ARG A 9 1.03 0.25 -12.82
C ARG A 9 2.32 0.64 -12.09
N THR A 10 2.55 0.05 -10.92
CA THR A 10 3.79 0.29 -10.17
C THR A 10 5.00 -0.25 -10.92
N ILE A 11 4.89 -1.44 -11.53
CA ILE A 11 5.95 -2.04 -12.33
C ILE A 11 6.27 -1.17 -13.55
N GLU A 12 5.26 -0.63 -14.22
CA GLU A 12 5.44 0.31 -15.34
C GLU A 12 6.20 1.57 -14.92
N PHE A 13 5.86 2.14 -13.77
CA PHE A 13 6.57 3.30 -13.23
C PHE A 13 8.02 2.96 -12.83
N LEU A 14 8.26 1.78 -12.27
CA LEU A 14 9.63 1.32 -11.97
C LEU A 14 10.45 1.12 -13.25
N ALA A 15 9.84 0.63 -14.33
CA ALA A 15 10.48 0.53 -15.63
C ALA A 15 10.80 1.92 -16.20
N TYR A 16 9.85 2.86 -16.12
CA TYR A 16 10.05 4.24 -16.58
C TYR A 16 11.16 4.97 -15.81
N LEU A 17 11.28 4.72 -14.50
CA LEU A 17 12.35 5.26 -13.66
C LEU A 17 13.70 4.54 -13.85
N GLY A 18 13.77 3.51 -14.70
CA GLY A 18 15.00 2.79 -14.99
C GLY A 18 15.46 1.85 -13.86
N TYR A 19 14.56 1.39 -12.98
CA TYR A 19 14.92 0.48 -11.88
C TYR A 19 15.59 -0.82 -12.37
N GLN A 20 15.25 -1.27 -13.58
CA GLN A 20 15.87 -2.46 -14.21
C GLN A 20 17.35 -2.30 -14.58
N TYR A 21 17.91 -1.09 -14.57
CA TYR A 21 19.33 -0.88 -14.89
C TYR A 21 20.25 -1.27 -13.74
N LEU A 22 19.75 -1.20 -12.51
CA LEU A 22 20.51 -1.51 -11.28
C LEU A 22 20.12 -2.88 -10.70
N HIS A 23 19.00 -3.45 -11.15
CA HIS A 23 18.43 -4.70 -10.65
C HIS A 23 17.94 -5.58 -11.81
N ASP A 24 18.07 -6.89 -11.68
CA ASP A 24 17.70 -7.85 -12.74
C ASP A 24 16.23 -7.76 -13.20
N SER A 25 15.32 -7.30 -12.32
CA SER A 25 13.90 -7.16 -12.65
C SER A 25 13.21 -6.13 -11.76
N GLN A 26 12.20 -5.43 -12.30
CA GLN A 26 11.30 -4.57 -11.54
C GLN A 26 10.51 -5.33 -10.46
N VAL A 27 10.38 -6.65 -10.60
CA VAL A 27 9.66 -7.50 -9.64
C VAL A 27 10.42 -7.61 -8.32
N SER A 28 11.75 -7.44 -8.30
CA SER A 28 12.53 -7.48 -7.06
C SER A 28 12.18 -6.34 -6.09
N ALA A 29 11.61 -5.25 -6.59
CA ALA A 29 11.10 -4.15 -5.78
C ALA A 29 9.82 -4.51 -5.01
N ILE A 30 9.14 -5.60 -5.37
CA ILE A 30 7.83 -5.96 -4.85
C ILE A 30 7.94 -7.15 -3.91
N GLN A 31 7.68 -6.90 -2.63
CA GLN A 31 7.57 -7.95 -1.62
C GLN A 31 6.11 -8.41 -1.47
N VAL A 32 5.80 -9.62 -1.93
CA VAL A 32 4.49 -10.24 -1.73
C VAL A 32 4.39 -10.78 -0.30
N THR A 33 3.42 -10.28 0.46
CA THR A 33 3.14 -10.78 1.82
C THR A 33 2.24 -12.00 1.75
N ARG A 34 2.42 -12.93 2.70
CA ARG A 34 1.62 -14.16 2.83
C ARG A 34 0.13 -13.88 3.09
N ASP A 35 -0.71 -14.88 2.91
CA ASP A 35 -2.16 -14.74 3.06
C ASP A 35 -2.62 -14.21 4.42
N LYS A 36 -3.62 -13.32 4.38
CA LYS A 36 -4.19 -12.69 5.58
C LYS A 36 -4.77 -13.72 6.57
N LYS A 37 -5.29 -14.86 6.08
CA LYS A 37 -5.85 -15.91 6.94
C LYS A 37 -4.79 -16.45 7.91
N ILE A 38 -3.58 -16.68 7.41
CA ILE A 38 -2.44 -17.16 8.21
C ILE A 38 -2.05 -16.13 9.28
N ASP A 39 -2.10 -14.83 8.95
CA ASP A 39 -1.80 -13.76 9.92
C ASP A 39 -2.85 -13.70 11.04
N LEU A 40 -4.13 -13.95 10.73
CA LEU A 40 -5.21 -13.99 11.71
C LEU A 40 -5.11 -15.22 12.62
N ASP A 41 -4.85 -16.39 12.04
CA ASP A 41 -4.69 -17.65 12.81
C ASP A 41 -3.52 -17.55 13.78
N LYS A 42 -2.39 -16.96 13.35
CA LYS A 42 -1.19 -16.77 14.17
C LYS A 42 -1.25 -15.53 15.07
N LYS A 43 -2.28 -14.69 14.93
CA LYS A 43 -2.40 -13.37 15.59
C LYS A 43 -1.16 -12.48 15.44
N HIS A 44 -0.39 -12.66 14.37
CA HIS A 44 0.86 -11.96 14.12
C HIS A 44 1.03 -11.70 12.63
N THR A 45 1.32 -10.46 12.27
CA THR A 45 1.48 -10.01 10.88
C THR A 45 2.83 -9.33 10.69
N SER A 46 3.48 -9.60 9.56
CA SER A 46 4.68 -8.91 9.12
C SER A 46 4.39 -7.82 8.07
N ARG A 47 3.12 -7.44 7.90
CA ARG A 47 2.70 -6.42 6.94
C ARG A 47 2.99 -5.03 7.51
N ASN A 48 3.65 -4.19 6.71
CA ASN A 48 3.93 -2.79 7.08
C ASN A 48 2.86 -1.81 6.58
N VAL A 49 1.97 -2.24 5.68
CA VAL A 49 0.94 -1.37 5.07
C VAL A 49 -0.44 -1.98 5.26
N PHE A 50 -1.37 -1.17 5.76
CA PHE A 50 -2.75 -1.56 6.03
C PHE A 50 -3.73 -0.64 5.29
N ARG A 51 -4.80 -1.22 4.74
CA ARG A 51 -5.88 -0.47 4.11
C ARG A 51 -7.06 -0.35 5.06
N CYS A 52 -7.47 0.87 5.36
CA CYS A 52 -8.66 1.16 6.17
C CYS A 52 -9.78 1.70 5.29
N HIS A 53 -11.01 1.24 5.52
CA HIS A 53 -12.21 1.76 4.86
C HIS A 53 -12.95 2.65 5.85
N VAL A 54 -13.00 3.96 5.60
CA VAL A 54 -13.74 4.91 6.43
C VAL A 54 -15.16 5.05 5.92
N LEU A 55 -16.12 4.51 6.68
CA LEU A 55 -17.55 4.49 6.38
C LEU A 55 -18.33 5.37 7.37
N GLY A 56 -19.54 5.80 7.00
CA GLY A 56 -20.41 6.64 7.87
C GLY A 56 -21.49 7.41 7.10
N ALA A 57 -22.27 8.26 7.77
CA ALA A 57 -23.31 9.06 7.12
C ALA A 57 -22.73 10.19 6.23
N LYS A 58 -23.58 10.84 5.44
CA LYS A 58 -23.20 12.05 4.68
C LYS A 58 -22.83 13.17 5.68
N SER A 59 -21.88 14.04 5.31
CA SER A 59 -21.42 15.22 6.09
C SER A 59 -20.80 15.00 7.48
N VAL A 60 -20.47 13.78 7.91
CA VAL A 60 -19.80 13.53 9.22
C VAL A 60 -18.28 13.81 9.23
N GLY A 61 -17.79 14.68 8.35
CA GLY A 61 -16.38 15.09 8.37
C GLY A 61 -15.34 14.02 8.00
N LYS A 62 -15.74 12.91 7.36
CA LYS A 62 -14.82 11.83 6.95
C LYS A 62 -13.61 12.34 6.16
N VAL A 63 -13.83 13.31 5.26
CA VAL A 63 -12.79 13.94 4.44
C VAL A 63 -11.81 14.75 5.30
N CYS A 64 -12.29 15.40 6.36
CA CYS A 64 -11.45 16.13 7.31
C CYS A 64 -10.50 15.17 8.04
N SER A 65 -11.01 14.03 8.52
CA SER A 65 -10.19 13.00 9.17
C SER A 65 -9.10 12.41 8.26
N TYR A 66 -9.38 12.24 6.96
CA TYR A 66 -8.34 11.84 6.00
C TYR A 66 -7.26 12.91 5.83
N ARG A 67 -7.65 14.18 5.73
CA ARG A 67 -6.72 15.29 5.48
C ARG A 67 -5.78 15.50 6.66
N GLU A 68 -6.28 15.34 7.88
CA GLU A 68 -5.48 15.46 9.11
C GLU A 68 -4.39 14.39 9.21
N LYS A 69 -4.69 13.14 8.81
CA LYS A 69 -3.65 12.09 8.75
C LYS A 69 -2.53 12.38 7.75
N TYR A 70 -2.83 13.07 6.64
CA TYR A 70 -1.81 13.42 5.65
C TYR A 70 -0.90 14.54 6.14
N SER A 71 -1.43 15.59 6.78
CA SER A 71 -0.62 16.71 7.31
C SER A 71 0.30 16.35 8.47
N MET A 72 0.08 15.23 9.16
CA MET A 72 0.94 14.75 10.25
C MET A 72 2.08 13.85 9.77
N SER A 73 2.15 13.55 8.47
CA SER A 73 3.15 12.67 7.85
C SER A 73 4.19 13.42 7.00
N ASP A 74 4.06 14.75 6.89
CA ASP A 74 5.04 15.65 6.27
C ASP A 74 5.95 16.28 7.34
#